data_AF-A0A1Q5BM84-F1
#
_entry.id   AF-A0A1Q5BM84-F1
#
_cell.length_a   1.000
_cell.length_b   1.000
_cell.length_c   1.000
_cell.angle_alpha   90.00
_cell.angle_beta   90.00
_cell.angle_gamma   90.00
#
_symmetry.space_group_name_H-M   'P 1'
#
loop_
_entity.id
_entity.type
_entity.pdbx_description
1 polymer ?
#
loop_
_entity_poly.entity_id
_entity_poly.type
_entity_poly.pdbx_seq_one_letter_code
_entity_poly.pdbx_strand_id
1 'polypeptide(L)'
;MHAPPTPPTPPTAPRTRLRTRALGFAALAVAMLMSVPTAQTAFGEEAKAVPGGGDLGPNVHVFDPSTPDIQGKVDEIFKKQESAQFGLDRHALMFKPGTYDNINAQIGFYTQIAGLGLNPNATTFNGDVTVDAGWFDGNATQNFWRSAENLTLNPVSGTNRWAVSQAAPFRRMHVKGGLNLAPDGYGWASGGYIADSKIDGEVGPYSQQQWYTRDSSVGGWVNGVWNMTFSGVEGAPANSFPEPPYTTLDTTPISREKPFLYLDGDDYKVFVPEKRENARGVSWADGTPAGESIPLDQFYVVKEGADAATINAAVEQGLHLLFTPGVYHIDETITIDRADTVALGLGLATIIPDNGVTAIKVGDVDGVKLAGLLVDAGPVNSETLIEVGPENASADHSANPTSLQDVFVRIGGAGPGKATTSIVVNSDDTIIDHTWVWRADHGEGWGWETNRADYGVRVNGDDVLATGLFVEHFNKYDVEWYGERGRTIFFQNEKAYDAPNQEAIQNSDTKGYAAYRVDDSVEQHEGWGMGSYCYYNVDPTIIQEHGFKAPVKPGVKFHSLIVVSLGGNGQYEHVINDVGSPTSGTETVPSQVVNFP
;
A
#
# COMPACT_ATOMS: atom_id res chain seq x y z
N MET A 1 -59.51 -31.91 -20.57
CA MET A 1 -58.90 -32.13 -21.90
C MET A 1 -57.41 -32.30 -21.62
N HIS A 2 -56.80 -33.48 -21.38
CA HIS A 2 -56.56 -34.67 -22.24
C HIS A 2 -56.39 -34.28 -23.72
N ALA A 3 -55.28 -34.52 -24.43
CA ALA A 3 -54.21 -35.54 -24.38
C ALA A 3 -53.04 -35.08 -25.32
N PRO A 4 -51.98 -35.87 -25.66
CA PRO A 4 -51.14 -36.83 -24.90
C PRO A 4 -49.60 -36.65 -25.13
N PRO A 5 -48.74 -37.38 -24.38
CA PRO A 5 -47.30 -37.56 -24.63
C PRO A 5 -46.96 -38.93 -25.27
N THR A 6 -45.78 -39.12 -25.88
CA THR A 6 -45.19 -40.44 -26.24
C THR A 6 -43.68 -40.33 -26.60
N PRO A 7 -42.87 -41.42 -26.55
CA PRO A 7 -41.64 -41.49 -25.75
C PRO A 7 -40.40 -42.04 -26.56
N PRO A 8 -39.28 -42.48 -25.94
CA PRO A 8 -37.93 -42.57 -26.54
C PRO A 8 -37.53 -43.98 -27.01
N THR A 9 -36.35 -44.14 -27.66
CA THR A 9 -35.55 -45.40 -27.69
C THR A 9 -34.14 -45.19 -28.34
N PRO A 10 -33.16 -46.10 -28.11
CA PRO A 10 -31.75 -45.77 -27.88
C PRO A 10 -30.76 -46.57 -28.79
N PRO A 11 -29.57 -47.05 -28.34
CA PRO A 11 -28.27 -46.79 -28.94
C PRO A 11 -27.71 -47.95 -29.80
N THR A 12 -26.64 -47.70 -30.56
CA THR A 12 -25.82 -48.77 -31.16
C THR A 12 -24.34 -48.39 -31.27
N ALA A 13 -23.52 -49.03 -30.42
CA ALA A 13 -22.20 -49.54 -30.80
C ALA A 13 -22.34 -51.08 -30.81
N PRO A 14 -21.55 -51.86 -31.58
CA PRO A 14 -20.20 -52.20 -31.10
C PRO A 14 -19.14 -52.63 -32.16
N ARG A 15 -17.87 -52.55 -31.70
CA ARG A 15 -16.74 -53.51 -31.87
C ARG A 15 -16.22 -53.86 -33.29
N THR A 16 -14.90 -53.70 -33.46
CA THR A 16 -13.98 -54.86 -33.56
C THR A 16 -12.52 -54.49 -33.22
N ARG A 17 -11.88 -55.35 -32.41
CA ARG A 17 -10.45 -55.40 -32.07
C ARG A 17 -9.73 -56.40 -32.99
N LEU A 18 -8.39 -56.42 -32.85
CA LEU A 18 -7.40 -57.50 -33.11
C LEU A 18 -6.74 -57.41 -34.50
N ARG A 19 -5.45 -57.67 -34.72
CA ARG A 19 -4.28 -57.97 -33.87
C ARG A 19 -3.02 -57.92 -34.75
N THR A 20 -1.90 -57.48 -34.18
CA THR A 20 -0.50 -57.97 -34.33
C THR A 20 -0.04 -58.63 -35.63
N ARG A 21 1.11 -58.17 -36.13
CA ARG A 21 2.22 -59.06 -36.51
C ARG A 21 3.57 -58.44 -36.13
N ALA A 22 4.29 -59.16 -35.27
CA ALA A 22 5.73 -59.03 -35.07
C ALA A 22 6.44 -60.08 -35.94
N LEU A 23 7.63 -59.74 -36.44
CA LEU A 23 8.70 -60.70 -36.72
C LEU A 23 10.00 -59.92 -36.86
N GLY A 24 10.94 -60.20 -35.96
CA GLY A 24 12.34 -59.82 -36.11
C GLY A 24 13.14 -60.95 -36.72
N PHE A 25 14.26 -60.61 -37.37
CA PHE A 25 15.47 -61.42 -37.44
C PHE A 25 16.68 -60.48 -37.62
N ALA A 26 17.75 -60.78 -36.90
CA ALA A 26 19.02 -60.06 -36.86
C ALA A 26 19.99 -60.53 -37.95
N ALA A 27 20.89 -59.64 -38.41
CA ALA A 27 22.35 -59.89 -38.53
C ALA A 27 23.13 -58.69 -39.15
N LEU A 28 24.24 -58.37 -38.48
CA LEU A 28 25.43 -57.57 -38.82
C LEU A 28 25.86 -57.52 -40.32
N ALA A 29 26.32 -56.36 -40.83
CA ALA A 29 27.75 -55.95 -40.89
C ALA A 29 28.09 -54.83 -41.91
N VAL A 30 29.05 -53.98 -41.51
CA VAL A 30 30.02 -53.15 -42.26
C VAL A 30 29.62 -51.81 -42.93
N ALA A 31 30.03 -50.74 -42.24
CA ALA A 31 30.59 -49.45 -42.66
C ALA A 31 30.66 -49.03 -44.15
N MET A 32 30.23 -47.79 -44.41
CA MET A 32 31.08 -46.76 -45.04
C MET A 32 30.64 -45.36 -44.62
N LEU A 33 31.61 -44.56 -44.17
CA LEU A 33 31.49 -43.16 -43.81
C LEU A 33 31.13 -42.31 -45.04
N MET A 34 30.12 -41.46 -44.93
CA MET A 34 30.12 -40.15 -45.59
C MET A 34 29.63 -39.11 -44.60
N SER A 35 30.56 -38.26 -44.18
CA SER A 35 30.36 -37.09 -43.35
C SER A 35 29.47 -36.07 -44.06
N VAL A 36 28.23 -35.95 -43.63
CA VAL A 36 27.39 -34.77 -43.87
C VAL A 36 27.69 -33.80 -42.74
N PRO A 37 28.05 -32.53 -43.01
CA PRO A 37 28.24 -31.56 -41.95
C PRO A 37 26.86 -31.28 -41.32
N THR A 38 26.61 -31.87 -40.17
CA THR A 38 25.59 -31.36 -39.25
C THR A 38 26.04 -29.97 -38.83
N ALA A 39 25.32 -28.95 -39.29
CA ALA A 39 25.42 -27.62 -38.72
C ALA A 39 25.21 -27.75 -37.21
N GLN A 40 26.29 -27.57 -36.44
CA GLN A 40 26.18 -27.27 -35.02
C GLN A 40 25.46 -25.93 -34.94
N THR A 41 24.15 -25.98 -34.75
CA THR A 41 23.42 -24.90 -34.11
C THR A 41 24.13 -24.64 -32.79
N ALA A 42 24.79 -23.48 -32.68
CA ALA A 42 25.31 -22.98 -31.43
C ALA A 42 24.13 -22.86 -30.45
N PHE A 43 24.00 -23.85 -29.58
CA PHE A 43 23.10 -23.80 -28.44
C PHE A 43 23.81 -23.07 -27.31
N GLY A 44 23.15 -22.00 -26.83
CA GLY A 44 23.30 -21.47 -25.47
C GLY A 44 24.57 -20.67 -25.20
N GLU A 45 24.47 -19.35 -25.31
CA GLU A 45 25.16 -18.51 -24.34
C GLU A 45 24.48 -18.83 -23.00
N GLU A 46 25.20 -19.38 -22.01
CA GLU A 46 24.67 -19.57 -20.66
C GLU A 46 24.15 -18.22 -20.18
N ALA A 47 22.83 -18.13 -19.92
CA ALA A 47 22.25 -16.94 -19.33
C ALA A 47 23.03 -16.64 -18.03
N LYS A 48 23.71 -15.50 -18.00
CA LYS A 48 24.55 -15.12 -16.88
C LYS A 48 23.69 -15.00 -15.63
N ALA A 49 24.00 -15.77 -14.59
CA ALA A 49 23.28 -15.72 -13.32
C ALA A 49 23.25 -14.27 -12.77
N VAL A 50 22.09 -13.85 -12.25
CA VAL A 50 21.91 -12.54 -11.63
C VAL A 50 22.59 -12.59 -10.26
N PRO A 51 23.59 -11.74 -9.98
CA PRO A 51 24.25 -11.74 -8.69
C PRO A 51 23.34 -11.15 -7.61
N GLY A 52 23.33 -11.76 -6.43
CA GLY A 52 22.77 -11.15 -5.24
C GLY A 52 23.79 -10.26 -4.51
N GLY A 53 23.28 -9.30 -3.75
CA GLY A 53 24.08 -8.35 -2.96
C GLY A 53 24.74 -7.24 -3.77
N GLY A 54 25.66 -6.54 -3.11
CA GLY A 54 26.42 -5.43 -3.68
C GLY A 54 26.16 -4.09 -3.01
N ASP A 55 26.80 -3.04 -3.53
CA ASP A 55 26.61 -1.66 -3.10
C ASP A 55 25.14 -1.22 -3.32
N LEU A 56 24.60 -0.39 -2.42
CA LEU A 56 23.20 0.06 -2.44
C LEU A 56 22.93 1.28 -3.35
N GLY A 57 23.93 1.72 -4.11
CA GLY A 57 23.80 2.85 -5.04
C GLY A 57 23.98 4.21 -4.35
N PRO A 58 24.09 5.28 -5.16
CA PRO A 58 24.44 6.62 -4.67
C PRO A 58 23.33 7.31 -3.89
N ASN A 59 22.10 6.82 -3.99
CA ASN A 59 20.92 7.44 -3.39
C ASN A 59 20.61 6.90 -1.98
N VAL A 60 21.38 5.91 -1.52
CA VAL A 60 21.38 5.43 -0.14
C VAL A 60 22.54 6.10 0.62
N HIS A 61 22.20 7.04 1.50
CA HIS A 61 23.15 7.81 2.29
C HIS A 61 23.29 7.13 3.64
N VAL A 62 24.42 6.46 3.88
CA VAL A 62 24.67 5.71 5.11
C VAL A 62 25.55 6.52 6.06
N PHE A 63 25.05 6.78 7.26
CA PHE A 63 25.73 7.54 8.29
C PHE A 63 26.05 6.65 9.49
N ASP A 64 27.19 6.88 10.13
CA ASP A 64 27.52 6.38 11.45
C ASP A 64 27.77 7.55 12.42
N PRO A 65 27.82 7.34 13.75
CA PRO A 65 27.99 8.44 14.72
C PRO A 65 29.28 9.26 14.55
N SER A 66 30.28 8.74 13.82
CA SER A 66 31.54 9.42 13.54
C SER A 66 31.58 10.12 12.18
N THR A 67 30.56 9.94 11.35
CA THR A 67 30.47 10.56 10.03
C THR A 67 30.47 12.08 10.19
N PRO A 68 31.38 12.82 9.52
CA PRO A 68 31.41 14.27 9.64
C PRO A 68 30.23 14.92 8.91
N ASP A 69 29.75 16.04 9.44
CA ASP A 69 28.76 16.91 8.78
C ASP A 69 27.45 16.22 8.36
N ILE A 70 26.95 15.29 9.19
CA ILE A 70 25.67 14.61 8.97
C ILE A 70 24.55 15.64 8.76
N GLN A 71 24.44 16.64 9.64
CA GLN A 71 23.40 17.67 9.55
C GLN A 71 23.49 18.42 8.22
N GLY A 72 24.68 18.84 7.78
CA GLY A 72 24.86 19.54 6.51
C GLY A 72 24.40 18.71 5.32
N LYS A 73 24.66 17.40 5.33
CA LYS A 73 24.20 16.49 4.28
C LYS A 73 22.68 16.29 4.28
N VAL A 74 22.09 16.11 5.47
CA VAL A 74 20.64 16.00 5.62
C VAL A 74 19.94 17.30 5.17
N ASP A 75 20.47 18.46 5.55
CA ASP A 75 19.97 19.78 5.12
C ASP A 75 20.09 19.98 3.60
N GLU A 76 21.17 19.50 2.98
CA GLU A 76 21.35 19.56 1.53
C GLU A 76 20.24 18.81 0.79
N ILE A 77 19.92 17.60 1.27
CA ILE A 77 18.88 16.75 0.68
C ILE A 77 17.51 17.38 0.94
N PHE A 78 17.23 17.83 2.16
CA PHE A 78 15.97 18.51 2.49
C PHE A 78 15.72 19.70 1.57
N LYS A 79 16.70 20.59 1.37
CA LYS A 79 16.54 21.78 0.50
C LYS A 79 16.21 21.44 -0.95
N LYS A 80 16.66 20.27 -1.45
CA LYS A 80 16.29 19.79 -2.78
C LYS A 80 14.87 19.21 -2.78
N GLN A 81 14.53 18.48 -1.72
CA GLN A 81 13.31 17.68 -1.66
C GLN A 81 12.10 18.39 -1.06
N GLU A 82 12.27 19.50 -0.35
CA GLU A 82 11.21 20.17 0.42
C GLU A 82 9.98 20.49 -0.43
N SER A 83 10.18 21.05 -1.63
CA SER A 83 9.11 21.40 -2.57
C SER A 83 9.12 20.57 -3.86
N ALA A 84 9.91 19.48 -3.91
CA ALA A 84 10.05 18.62 -5.08
C ALA A 84 8.92 17.58 -5.18
N GLN A 85 7.67 18.03 -5.07
CA GLN A 85 6.49 17.17 -5.00
C GLN A 85 6.43 16.14 -6.13
N PHE A 86 6.72 16.53 -7.38
CA PHE A 86 6.72 15.64 -8.55
C PHE A 86 8.11 15.41 -9.14
N GLY A 87 9.17 15.63 -8.35
CA GLY A 87 10.55 15.41 -8.78
C GLY A 87 10.89 13.92 -8.95
N LEU A 88 11.98 13.64 -9.66
CA LEU A 88 12.50 12.28 -9.88
C LEU A 88 13.50 11.84 -8.80
N ASP A 89 14.10 12.80 -8.07
CA ASP A 89 15.07 12.49 -7.02
C ASP A 89 14.44 11.65 -5.90
N ARG A 90 15.16 10.62 -5.46
CA ARG A 90 14.78 9.67 -4.41
C ARG A 90 15.94 9.51 -3.44
N HIS A 91 15.66 9.49 -2.13
CA HIS A 91 16.70 9.41 -1.10
C HIS A 91 16.32 8.47 0.03
N ALA A 92 17.30 7.66 0.46
CA ALA A 92 17.23 6.93 1.72
C ALA A 92 18.36 7.38 2.65
N LEU A 93 18.02 7.89 3.82
CA LEU A 93 18.95 8.31 4.88
C LEU A 93 19.00 7.20 5.93
N MET A 94 20.10 6.44 5.95
CA MET A 94 20.24 5.22 6.73
C MET A 94 21.28 5.41 7.82
N PHE A 95 20.90 5.18 9.07
CA PHE A 95 21.73 5.48 10.24
C PHE A 95 22.18 4.20 10.92
N LYS A 96 23.48 3.94 10.99
CA LYS A 96 24.05 2.80 11.72
C LYS A 96 23.68 2.87 13.20
N PRO A 97 23.62 1.72 13.91
CA PRO A 97 23.44 1.70 15.36
C PRO A 97 24.42 2.64 16.08
N GLY A 98 23.90 3.40 17.03
CA GLY A 98 24.63 4.42 17.77
C GLY A 98 23.76 5.60 18.20
N THR A 99 24.41 6.62 18.74
CA THR A 99 23.75 7.86 19.19
C THR A 99 24.21 9.02 18.34
N TYR A 100 23.27 9.84 17.88
CA TYR A 100 23.50 11.02 17.05
C TYR A 100 23.01 12.25 17.80
N ASP A 101 23.91 13.17 18.10
CA ASP A 101 23.63 14.39 18.86
C ASP A 101 23.41 15.59 17.95
N ASN A 102 22.53 16.51 18.37
CA ASN A 102 22.27 17.79 17.71
C ASN A 102 21.79 17.65 16.26
N ILE A 103 20.98 16.62 15.99
CA ILE A 103 20.39 16.37 14.68
C ILE A 103 18.94 16.87 14.65
N ASN A 104 18.60 17.64 13.63
CA ASN A 104 17.21 17.94 13.28
C ASN A 104 17.04 17.57 11.80
N ALA A 105 16.57 16.35 11.55
CA ALA A 105 16.42 15.84 10.22
C ALA A 105 15.04 16.26 9.66
N GLN A 106 15.00 17.36 8.92
CA GLN A 106 13.81 17.75 8.16
C GLN A 106 13.67 16.85 6.94
N ILE A 107 12.49 16.25 6.74
CA ILE A 107 12.26 15.24 5.72
C ILE A 107 11.33 15.80 4.63
N GLY A 108 11.88 16.00 3.43
CA GLY A 108 11.15 16.45 2.25
C GLY A 108 10.47 15.31 1.50
N PHE A 109 10.00 15.59 0.28
CA PHE A 109 9.42 14.57 -0.60
C PHE A 109 10.42 13.45 -0.93
N TYR A 110 9.90 12.26 -1.18
CA TYR A 110 10.63 11.06 -1.57
C TYR A 110 11.89 10.76 -0.76
N THR A 111 11.79 11.00 0.55
CA THR A 111 12.90 10.79 1.47
C THR A 111 12.46 9.80 2.54
N GLN A 112 13.14 8.66 2.61
CA GLN A 112 13.07 7.74 3.74
C GLN A 112 14.18 8.08 4.71
N ILE A 113 13.89 8.07 6.01
CA ILE A 113 14.88 8.07 7.08
C ILE A 113 14.69 6.84 7.96
N ALA A 114 15.76 6.09 8.21
CA ALA A 114 15.67 4.89 9.02
C ALA A 114 16.94 4.55 9.80
N GLY A 115 16.77 3.88 10.94
CA GLY A 115 17.86 3.25 11.69
C GLY A 115 18.14 1.83 11.17
N LEU A 116 19.42 1.45 11.15
CA LEU A 116 19.92 0.14 10.71
C LEU A 116 20.13 -0.83 11.88
N GLY A 117 19.45 -0.63 13.00
CA GLY A 117 19.46 -1.57 14.11
C GLY A 117 18.38 -2.65 13.96
N LEU A 118 18.47 -3.75 14.70
CA LEU A 118 17.35 -4.71 14.76
C LEU A 118 16.18 -4.20 15.63
N ASN A 119 16.46 -3.27 16.54
CA ASN A 119 15.51 -2.65 17.46
C ASN A 119 15.64 -1.11 17.37
N PRO A 120 14.55 -0.34 17.52
CA PRO A 120 14.61 1.13 17.45
C PRO A 120 15.59 1.75 18.43
N ASN A 121 15.80 1.11 19.58
CA ASN A 121 16.71 1.60 20.63
C ASN A 121 18.19 1.46 20.25
N ALA A 122 18.51 0.73 19.20
CA ALA A 122 19.89 0.63 18.71
C ALA A 122 20.36 1.90 18.00
N THR A 123 19.43 2.74 17.52
CA THR A 123 19.76 3.98 16.81
C THR A 123 19.00 5.14 17.44
N THR A 124 19.69 5.96 18.24
CA THR A 124 19.08 7.05 19.01
C THR A 124 19.50 8.42 18.50
N PHE A 125 18.54 9.30 18.27
CA PHE A 125 18.76 10.71 18.00
C PHE A 125 18.48 11.51 19.26
N ASN A 126 19.47 12.29 19.73
CA ASN A 126 19.26 13.41 20.64
C ASN A 126 18.95 14.63 19.77
N GLY A 127 17.69 14.71 19.35
CA GLY A 127 17.29 15.43 18.16
C GLY A 127 15.92 14.99 17.65
N ASP A 128 15.60 15.48 16.46
CA ASP A 128 14.27 15.40 15.87
C ASP A 128 14.32 14.82 14.45
N VAL A 129 13.24 14.16 14.07
CA VAL A 129 12.95 13.76 12.69
C VAL A 129 11.65 14.44 12.31
N THR A 130 11.76 15.51 11.52
CA THR A 130 10.74 16.54 11.42
C THR A 130 10.10 16.58 10.05
N VAL A 131 8.79 16.67 10.02
CA VAL A 131 8.05 17.21 8.87
C VAL A 131 7.23 18.39 9.36
N ASP A 132 7.31 19.49 8.61
CA ASP A 132 6.48 20.68 8.79
C ASP A 132 6.01 21.17 7.41
N ALA A 133 5.23 22.26 7.36
CA ALA A 133 4.59 22.73 6.15
C ALA A 133 5.07 24.12 5.68
N GLY A 134 6.31 24.50 5.99
CA GLY A 134 6.86 25.81 5.62
C GLY A 134 6.81 26.10 4.11
N TRP A 135 7.05 25.08 3.27
CA TRP A 135 7.02 25.20 1.82
C TRP A 135 5.64 25.54 1.23
N PHE A 136 4.58 25.30 2.00
CA PHE A 136 3.19 25.53 1.59
C PHE A 136 2.43 26.32 2.66
N ASP A 137 3.08 27.33 3.22
CA ASP A 137 2.50 28.33 4.11
C ASP A 137 1.74 27.75 5.33
N GLY A 138 2.24 26.64 5.89
CA GLY A 138 1.63 25.97 7.03
C GLY A 138 0.51 24.98 6.66
N ASN A 139 0.21 24.80 5.38
CA ASN A 139 -0.72 23.78 4.91
C ASN A 139 0.01 22.44 4.66
N ALA A 140 -0.28 21.43 5.49
CA ALA A 140 0.33 20.12 5.39
C ALA A 140 -0.41 19.15 4.45
N THR A 141 -1.51 19.57 3.78
CA THR A 141 -2.34 18.68 2.95
C THR A 141 -1.59 18.01 1.80
N GLN A 142 -0.39 18.49 1.45
CA GLN A 142 0.45 17.92 0.39
C GLN A 142 1.77 17.31 0.89
N ASN A 143 1.94 17.11 2.21
CA ASN A 143 3.13 16.49 2.78
C ASN A 143 3.14 14.95 2.61
N PHE A 144 3.30 14.51 1.37
CA PHE A 144 3.25 13.10 0.95
C PHE A 144 4.63 12.43 0.83
N TRP A 145 4.61 11.13 0.51
CA TRP A 145 5.70 10.30 -0.02
C TRP A 145 7.02 10.43 0.74
N ARG A 146 7.01 10.11 2.03
CA ARG A 146 8.20 10.14 2.89
C ARG A 146 8.02 9.13 4.01
N SER A 147 9.07 8.71 4.71
CA SER A 147 8.88 7.72 5.78
C SER A 147 9.92 7.83 6.88
N ALA A 148 9.53 7.51 8.10
CA ALA A 148 10.43 7.34 9.24
C ALA A 148 10.31 5.93 9.82
N GLU A 149 11.43 5.23 10.00
CA GLU A 149 11.43 3.85 10.47
C GLU A 149 12.56 3.52 11.46
N ASN A 150 12.25 2.74 12.50
CA ASN A 150 13.24 2.05 13.33
C ASN A 150 14.28 2.95 14.02
N LEU A 151 13.82 4.06 14.60
CA LEU A 151 14.64 5.04 15.32
C LEU A 151 14.08 5.32 16.71
N THR A 152 14.96 5.66 17.63
CA THR A 152 14.60 6.31 18.90
C THR A 152 14.86 7.79 18.81
N LEU A 153 13.90 8.62 19.19
CA LEU A 153 13.99 10.08 19.21
C LEU A 153 13.94 10.57 20.66
N ASN A 154 14.88 11.44 21.02
CA ASN A 154 14.84 12.26 22.22
C ASN A 154 14.69 13.73 21.74
N PRO A 155 13.46 14.19 21.46
CA PRO A 155 13.22 15.46 20.78
C PRO A 155 13.73 16.64 21.59
N VAL A 156 14.34 17.64 20.96
CA VAL A 156 15.03 18.73 21.69
C VAL A 156 14.09 19.53 22.59
N SER A 157 12.82 19.65 22.19
CA SER A 157 11.78 20.38 22.93
C SER A 157 10.95 19.49 23.87
N GLY A 158 11.21 18.18 23.87
CA GLY A 158 10.35 17.16 24.46
C GLY A 158 9.21 16.68 23.55
N THR A 159 9.01 17.29 22.38
CA THR A 159 8.01 16.88 21.38
C THR A 159 8.59 16.89 19.97
N ASN A 160 8.48 15.77 19.25
CA ASN A 160 8.82 15.67 17.82
C ASN A 160 7.62 16.13 16.97
N ARG A 161 7.84 16.72 15.79
CA ARG A 161 6.76 17.08 14.85
C ARG A 161 6.81 16.22 13.58
N TRP A 162 5.71 15.54 13.27
CA TRP A 162 5.52 14.76 12.04
C TRP A 162 4.24 15.24 11.33
N ALA A 163 4.27 16.46 10.80
CA ALA A 163 3.12 17.12 10.18
C ALA A 163 2.89 16.64 8.74
N VAL A 164 2.34 15.45 8.60
CA VAL A 164 2.20 14.78 7.30
C VAL A 164 0.74 14.64 6.86
N SER A 165 0.58 14.26 5.60
CA SER A 165 -0.67 13.78 5.00
C SER A 165 -0.54 12.28 4.64
N GLN A 166 -1.18 11.81 3.58
CA GLN A 166 -1.16 10.43 3.09
C GLN A 166 0.25 9.96 2.65
N ALA A 167 0.46 8.63 2.58
CA ALA A 167 1.72 7.97 2.19
C ALA A 167 2.97 8.45 2.95
N ALA A 168 2.80 8.66 4.26
CA ALA A 168 3.86 9.15 5.14
C ALA A 168 4.03 8.30 6.41
N PRO A 169 4.38 7.00 6.28
CA PRO A 169 4.36 6.07 7.41
C PRO A 169 5.39 6.44 8.48
N PHE A 170 4.96 6.28 9.73
CA PHE A 170 5.80 6.38 10.92
C PHE A 170 5.80 5.01 11.62
N ARG A 171 6.80 4.18 11.33
CA ARG A 171 6.83 2.76 11.73
C ARG A 171 7.96 2.47 12.69
N ARG A 172 7.70 1.62 13.68
CA ARG A 172 8.78 1.07 14.53
C ARG A 172 9.59 2.17 15.22
N MET A 173 8.94 3.22 15.68
CA MET A 173 9.61 4.39 16.28
C MET A 173 9.50 4.36 17.80
N HIS A 174 10.50 4.89 18.49
CA HIS A 174 10.43 5.15 19.93
C HIS A 174 10.63 6.64 20.20
N VAL A 175 9.55 7.36 20.45
CA VAL A 175 9.62 8.79 20.78
C VAL A 175 9.62 8.95 22.30
N LYS A 176 10.77 9.34 22.86
CA LYS A 176 10.92 9.65 24.30
C LYS A 176 10.43 11.05 24.61
N GLY A 177 9.15 11.28 24.35
CA GLY A 177 8.50 12.58 24.41
C GLY A 177 7.12 12.55 23.77
N GLY A 178 6.56 13.73 23.50
CA GLY A 178 5.33 13.87 22.72
C GLY A 178 5.57 13.75 21.21
N LEU A 179 4.49 13.55 20.47
CA LEU A 179 4.49 13.56 19.01
C LEU A 179 3.37 14.48 18.51
N ASN A 180 3.74 15.62 17.91
CA ASN A 180 2.81 16.56 17.29
C ASN A 180 2.64 16.18 15.81
N LEU A 181 1.40 16.03 15.36
CA LEU A 181 1.08 15.66 13.98
C LEU A 181 0.55 16.84 13.17
N ALA A 182 0.40 18.02 13.76
CA ALA A 182 0.00 19.23 13.05
C ALA A 182 1.21 20.09 12.65
N PRO A 183 1.11 20.82 11.52
CA PRO A 183 2.11 21.81 11.17
C PRO A 183 2.11 22.96 12.19
N ASP A 184 3.18 23.75 12.19
CA ASP A 184 3.19 24.98 12.98
C ASP A 184 2.01 25.89 12.56
N GLY A 185 1.24 26.36 13.55
CA GLY A 185 0.04 27.17 13.30
C GLY A 185 -1.26 26.41 13.08
N TYR A 186 -1.27 25.07 13.10
CA TYR A 186 -2.48 24.23 12.97
C TYR A 186 -3.22 24.41 11.64
N GLY A 187 -2.49 24.60 10.55
CA GLY A 187 -3.05 24.55 9.20
C GLY A 187 -3.65 23.17 8.86
N TRP A 188 -4.26 23.07 7.69
CA TRP A 188 -4.89 21.83 7.25
C TRP A 188 -3.88 20.68 7.15
N ALA A 189 -4.29 19.49 7.58
CA ALA A 189 -3.49 18.28 7.53
C ALA A 189 -4.42 17.06 7.40
N SER A 190 -4.04 16.09 6.57
CA SER A 190 -4.90 14.94 6.21
C SER A 190 -4.12 13.62 6.28
N GLY A 191 -3.39 13.44 7.38
CA GLY A 191 -2.71 12.19 7.70
C GLY A 191 -3.69 11.11 8.15
N GLY A 192 -3.23 9.98 8.65
CA GLY A 192 -1.84 9.53 8.70
C GLY A 192 -1.77 8.14 9.29
N TYR A 193 -0.57 7.58 9.37
CA TYR A 193 -0.37 6.18 9.71
C TYR A 193 0.80 6.02 10.70
N ILE A 194 0.52 5.43 11.87
CA ILE A 194 1.52 4.99 12.84
C ILE A 194 1.36 3.49 13.08
N ALA A 195 2.47 2.75 13.07
CA ALA A 195 2.48 1.35 13.46
C ALA A 195 3.72 0.95 14.24
N ASP A 196 3.59 -0.09 15.06
CA ASP A 196 4.70 -0.70 15.82
C ASP A 196 5.51 0.31 16.65
N SER A 197 4.89 1.39 17.11
CA SER A 197 5.61 2.53 17.68
C SER A 197 5.27 2.76 19.15
N LYS A 198 6.25 3.25 19.89
CA LYS A 198 6.10 3.67 21.28
C LYS A 198 6.31 5.18 21.39
N ILE A 199 5.30 5.89 21.84
CA ILE A 199 5.36 7.32 22.13
C ILE A 199 5.18 7.46 23.64
N ASP A 200 6.25 7.82 24.35
CA ASP A 200 6.24 7.88 25.82
C ASP A 200 5.30 8.98 26.35
N GLY A 201 5.14 10.07 25.60
CA GLY A 201 4.24 11.17 25.91
C GLY A 201 2.90 11.11 25.17
N GLU A 202 2.27 12.27 25.00
CA GLU A 202 1.02 12.40 24.27
C GLU A 202 1.25 12.55 22.77
N VAL A 203 0.40 11.90 21.98
CA VAL A 203 0.26 12.20 20.55
C VAL A 203 -0.78 13.31 20.40
N GLY A 204 -0.40 14.40 19.72
CA GLY A 204 -1.22 15.59 19.49
C GLY A 204 -1.56 15.77 18.02
N PRO A 205 -2.76 15.36 17.57
CA PRO A 205 -3.17 15.53 16.17
C PRO A 205 -3.59 16.96 15.82
N TYR A 206 -4.19 17.68 16.76
CA TYR A 206 -4.72 19.03 16.62
C TYR A 206 -5.64 19.20 15.40
N SER A 207 -5.14 19.74 14.29
CA SER A 207 -5.90 20.00 13.06
C SER A 207 -5.97 18.80 12.10
N GLN A 208 -5.28 17.70 12.39
CA GLN A 208 -5.34 16.48 11.60
C GLN A 208 -6.78 15.97 11.49
N GLN A 209 -7.27 15.85 10.27
CA GLN A 209 -8.64 15.47 9.97
C GLN A 209 -8.95 14.04 10.48
N GLN A 210 -8.04 13.11 10.21
CA GLN A 210 -8.15 11.70 10.59
C GLN A 210 -6.78 11.11 10.91
N TRP A 211 -6.76 9.90 11.48
CA TRP A 211 -5.52 9.16 11.70
C TRP A 211 -5.79 7.67 11.96
N TYR A 212 -4.86 6.81 11.55
CA TYR A 212 -4.81 5.41 11.94
C TYR A 212 -3.55 5.08 12.75
N THR A 213 -3.74 4.45 13.91
CA THR A 213 -2.64 3.92 14.72
C THR A 213 -2.90 2.45 15.02
N ARG A 214 -1.93 1.58 14.74
CA ARG A 214 -2.02 0.16 15.12
C ARG A 214 -0.84 -0.36 15.91
N ASP A 215 -1.08 -1.39 16.72
CA ASP A 215 -0.05 -2.20 17.39
C ASP A 215 1.06 -1.38 18.04
N SER A 216 0.65 -0.37 18.80
CA SER A 216 1.52 0.70 19.30
C SER A 216 1.24 0.96 20.78
N SER A 217 2.06 1.81 21.39
CA SER A 217 1.88 2.25 22.78
C SER A 217 2.03 3.77 22.83
N VAL A 218 1.04 4.47 23.41
CA VAL A 218 1.05 5.92 23.56
C VAL A 218 0.82 6.30 25.03
N GLY A 219 1.50 7.34 25.51
CA GLY A 219 1.24 7.89 26.85
C GLY A 219 -0.13 8.56 26.95
N GLY A 220 -0.65 9.07 25.84
CA GLY A 220 -2.00 9.62 25.71
C GLY A 220 -2.28 10.13 24.30
N TRP A 221 -3.52 10.56 24.07
CA TRP A 221 -3.99 11.10 22.79
C TRP A 221 -4.81 12.36 23.00
N VAL A 222 -4.39 13.48 22.41
CA VAL A 222 -4.90 14.82 22.77
C VAL A 222 -6.32 15.08 22.28
N ASN A 223 -6.64 14.80 21.00
CA ASN A 223 -7.93 15.12 20.39
C ASN A 223 -8.25 14.28 19.15
N GLY A 224 -9.50 14.32 18.68
CA GLY A 224 -9.93 13.80 17.37
C GLY A 224 -10.76 14.83 16.63
N VAL A 225 -10.61 14.91 15.30
CA VAL A 225 -11.33 15.87 14.45
C VAL A 225 -12.50 15.19 13.75
N TRP A 226 -12.24 14.26 12.81
CA TRP A 226 -13.31 13.55 12.11
C TRP A 226 -13.27 12.03 12.30
N ASN A 227 -12.08 11.41 12.25
CA ASN A 227 -11.94 9.95 12.36
C ASN A 227 -10.56 9.55 12.91
N MET A 228 -10.45 9.30 14.22
CA MET A 228 -9.22 8.71 14.77
C MET A 228 -9.48 7.25 15.13
N THR A 229 -8.79 6.34 14.45
CA THR A 229 -8.99 4.90 14.61
C THR A 229 -7.76 4.22 15.19
N PHE A 230 -8.00 3.30 16.12
CA PHE A 230 -6.98 2.56 16.86
C PHE A 230 -7.30 1.07 16.86
N SER A 231 -6.28 0.23 16.70
CA SER A 231 -6.36 -1.23 16.85
C SER A 231 -5.10 -1.76 17.49
N GLY A 232 -5.21 -2.51 18.59
CA GLY A 232 -4.02 -3.02 19.26
C GLY A 232 -3.15 -1.93 19.91
N VAL A 233 -3.73 -0.75 20.22
CA VAL A 233 -2.97 0.36 20.80
C VAL A 233 -3.11 0.41 22.32
N GLU A 234 -1.99 0.31 23.00
CA GLU A 234 -1.88 0.56 24.43
C GLU A 234 -1.94 2.06 24.71
N GLY A 235 -2.76 2.48 25.67
CA GLY A 235 -2.95 3.90 26.00
C GLY A 235 -3.86 4.68 25.03
N ALA A 236 -4.41 4.04 24.00
CA ALA A 236 -5.45 4.64 23.16
C ALA A 236 -6.69 5.05 23.98
N PRO A 237 -7.39 6.12 23.59
CA PRO A 237 -8.64 6.50 24.21
C PRO A 237 -9.69 5.39 24.01
N ALA A 238 -10.61 5.24 24.96
CA ALA A 238 -11.72 4.31 24.81
C ALA A 238 -12.60 4.70 23.61
N ASN A 239 -13.24 3.71 22.98
CA ASN A 239 -14.16 3.93 21.87
C ASN A 239 -15.29 4.88 22.30
N SER A 240 -15.45 6.00 21.57
CA SER A 240 -16.41 7.07 21.94
C SER A 240 -17.12 7.70 20.74
N PHE A 241 -16.93 7.17 19.53
CA PHE A 241 -17.66 7.64 18.35
C PHE A 241 -19.18 7.66 18.65
N PRO A 242 -19.90 8.75 18.36
CA PRO A 242 -19.54 9.84 17.44
C PRO A 242 -18.67 10.97 18.00
N GLU A 243 -18.64 11.20 19.32
CA GLU A 243 -18.03 12.41 19.90
C GLU A 243 -17.36 12.11 21.27
N PRO A 244 -16.03 12.30 21.39
CA PRO A 244 -15.08 12.54 20.28
C PRO A 244 -15.04 11.34 19.32
N PRO A 245 -14.67 11.54 18.04
CA PRO A 245 -14.78 10.51 17.00
C PRO A 245 -13.64 9.48 17.06
N TYR A 246 -13.58 8.74 18.16
CA TYR A 246 -12.63 7.67 18.41
C TYR A 246 -13.26 6.31 18.13
N THR A 247 -12.65 5.58 17.20
CA THR A 247 -12.95 4.17 16.93
C THR A 247 -11.80 3.32 17.49
N THR A 248 -12.06 2.57 18.55
CA THR A 248 -10.98 1.85 19.25
C THR A 248 -11.29 0.36 19.35
N LEU A 249 -10.41 -0.45 18.76
CA LEU A 249 -10.39 -1.90 18.84
C LEU A 249 -9.25 -2.32 19.78
N ASP A 250 -9.51 -3.33 20.63
CA ASP A 250 -8.51 -3.78 21.60
C ASP A 250 -7.28 -4.40 20.93
N THR A 251 -7.48 -5.05 19.78
CA THR A 251 -6.45 -5.78 19.03
C THR A 251 -6.58 -5.50 17.53
N THR A 252 -5.47 -5.63 16.81
CA THR A 252 -5.48 -5.81 15.35
C THR A 252 -5.65 -7.31 15.07
N PRO A 253 -6.68 -7.74 14.31
CA PRO A 253 -6.98 -9.17 14.16
C PRO A 253 -5.80 -9.98 13.63
N ILE A 254 -5.14 -9.47 12.59
CA ILE A 254 -3.92 -10.03 12.01
C ILE A 254 -3.04 -8.85 11.62
N SER A 255 -1.77 -8.87 11.97
CA SER A 255 -0.78 -7.94 11.44
C SER A 255 0.56 -8.64 11.26
N ARG A 256 1.37 -8.14 10.34
CA ARG A 256 2.77 -8.53 10.18
C ARG A 256 3.56 -7.26 10.01
N GLU A 257 4.59 -7.03 10.81
CA GLU A 257 5.37 -5.81 10.65
C GLU A 257 6.16 -5.82 9.34
N LYS A 258 6.33 -4.63 8.76
CA LYS A 258 7.00 -4.46 7.46
C LYS A 258 8.44 -4.97 7.53
N PRO A 259 8.94 -5.70 6.52
CA PRO A 259 10.37 -5.99 6.40
C PRO A 259 11.21 -4.71 6.35
N PHE A 260 12.40 -4.73 6.95
CA PHE A 260 13.30 -3.58 6.98
C PHE A 260 14.77 -3.98 6.89
N LEU A 261 15.56 -3.11 6.28
CA LEU A 261 17.01 -3.27 6.18
C LEU A 261 17.67 -2.92 7.52
N TYR A 262 18.61 -3.74 7.96
CA TYR A 262 19.41 -3.51 9.15
C TYR A 262 20.84 -4.04 8.98
N LEU A 263 21.71 -3.73 9.94
CA LEU A 263 23.08 -4.23 10.02
C LEU A 263 23.21 -5.27 11.14
N ASP A 264 23.79 -6.42 10.80
CA ASP A 264 24.31 -7.40 11.75
C ASP A 264 25.84 -7.33 11.73
N GLY A 265 26.41 -6.54 12.65
CA GLY A 265 27.79 -6.09 12.53
C GLY A 265 27.95 -5.14 11.34
N ASP A 266 28.74 -5.54 10.35
CA ASP A 266 28.93 -4.80 9.10
C ASP A 266 28.11 -5.38 7.93
N ASP A 267 27.42 -6.50 8.14
CA ASP A 267 26.67 -7.19 7.10
C ASP A 267 25.24 -6.66 7.01
N TYR A 268 24.83 -6.24 5.80
CA TYR A 268 23.44 -5.89 5.53
C TYR A 268 22.55 -7.13 5.50
N LYS A 269 21.41 -7.03 6.19
CA LYS A 269 20.35 -8.03 6.19
C LYS A 269 18.99 -7.34 6.14
N VAL A 270 17.98 -8.06 5.66
CA VAL A 270 16.59 -7.65 5.78
C VAL A 270 15.95 -8.52 6.86
N PHE A 271 15.42 -7.89 7.90
CA PHE A 271 14.62 -8.58 8.88
C PHE A 271 13.18 -8.68 8.38
N VAL A 272 12.61 -9.88 8.48
CA VAL A 272 11.25 -10.23 8.04
C VAL A 272 10.47 -10.65 9.28
N PRO A 273 9.68 -9.73 9.88
CA PRO A 273 8.91 -10.02 11.09
C PRO A 273 7.87 -11.14 10.87
N GLU A 274 7.66 -11.96 11.90
CA GLU A 274 6.59 -12.97 11.91
C GLU A 274 5.20 -12.33 11.99
N LYS A 275 4.19 -13.01 11.43
CA LYS A 275 2.77 -12.64 11.58
C LYS A 275 2.37 -12.71 13.06
N ARG A 276 1.62 -11.70 13.53
CA ARG A 276 0.95 -11.68 14.83
C ARG A 276 -0.55 -11.75 14.64
N GLU A 277 -1.21 -12.51 15.49
CA GLU A 277 -2.67 -12.57 15.57
C GLU A 277 -3.14 -11.88 16.84
N ASN A 278 -4.25 -11.16 16.75
CA ASN A 278 -4.78 -10.34 17.84
C ASN A 278 -3.69 -9.42 18.44
N ALA A 279 -2.92 -8.78 17.57
CA ALA A 279 -1.78 -7.98 17.95
C ALA A 279 -2.21 -6.79 18.82
N ARG A 280 -1.39 -6.51 19.84
CA ARG A 280 -1.53 -5.36 20.72
C ARG A 280 -0.14 -4.97 21.21
N GLY A 281 0.14 -3.67 21.23
CA GLY A 281 1.45 -3.13 21.58
C GLY A 281 2.53 -3.44 20.54
N VAL A 282 3.71 -2.90 20.80
CA VAL A 282 4.86 -2.99 19.87
C VAL A 282 5.46 -4.39 19.86
N SER A 283 5.90 -4.84 18.69
CA SER A 283 6.55 -6.13 18.44
C SER A 283 7.89 -6.29 19.17
N TRP A 284 8.52 -5.18 19.53
CA TRP A 284 9.89 -5.12 20.02
C TRP A 284 10.00 -4.78 21.52
N ALA A 285 8.88 -4.80 22.25
CA ALA A 285 8.83 -4.48 23.69
C ALA A 285 9.76 -5.38 24.52
N ASP A 286 9.74 -6.68 24.22
CA ASP A 286 10.51 -7.71 24.93
C ASP A 286 11.86 -8.04 24.25
N GLY A 287 12.35 -7.14 23.38
CA GLY A 287 13.64 -7.25 22.72
C GLY A 287 13.56 -7.51 21.22
N THR A 288 14.17 -8.60 20.75
CA THR A 288 14.17 -8.94 19.31
C THR A 288 12.84 -9.60 18.97
N PRO A 289 12.03 -9.04 18.06
CA PRO A 289 10.79 -9.67 17.61
C PRO A 289 11.08 -11.03 16.95
N ALA A 290 10.08 -11.92 16.92
CA ALA A 290 10.15 -13.14 16.13
C ALA A 290 10.14 -12.81 14.63
N GLY A 291 10.92 -13.55 13.85
CA GLY A 291 11.10 -13.32 12.41
C GLY A 291 12.41 -13.93 11.90
N GLU A 292 12.68 -13.71 10.62
CA GLU A 292 13.87 -14.22 9.92
C GLU A 292 14.76 -13.06 9.43
N SER A 293 16.08 -13.25 9.45
CA SER A 293 17.03 -12.30 8.86
C SER A 293 17.63 -12.87 7.59
N ILE A 294 17.26 -12.29 6.45
CA ILE A 294 17.75 -12.70 5.13
C ILE A 294 18.96 -11.84 4.77
N PRO A 295 20.13 -12.44 4.48
CA PRO A 295 21.31 -11.68 4.11
C PRO A 295 21.17 -11.01 2.74
N LEU A 296 21.81 -9.84 2.55
CA LEU A 296 21.68 -9.06 1.32
C LEU A 296 22.18 -9.80 0.07
N ASP A 297 23.08 -10.78 0.20
CA ASP A 297 23.54 -11.63 -0.90
C ASP A 297 22.45 -12.56 -1.46
N GLN A 298 21.29 -12.67 -0.80
CA GLN A 298 20.08 -13.31 -1.32
C GLN A 298 19.07 -12.32 -1.93
N PHE A 299 19.43 -11.05 -2.09
CA PHE A 299 18.63 -10.04 -2.77
C PHE A 299 19.30 -9.60 -4.06
N TYR A 300 18.53 -9.51 -5.14
CA TYR A 300 18.92 -8.68 -6.27
C TYR A 300 18.71 -7.21 -5.89
N VAL A 301 19.82 -6.45 -5.88
CA VAL A 301 19.82 -5.01 -5.60
C VAL A 301 19.47 -4.28 -6.89
N VAL A 302 18.20 -3.91 -7.05
CA VAL A 302 17.67 -3.22 -8.22
C VAL A 302 18.14 -1.77 -8.19
N LYS A 303 18.77 -1.32 -9.29
CA LYS A 303 19.25 0.05 -9.52
C LYS A 303 18.71 0.57 -10.84
N GLU A 304 18.62 1.89 -10.98
CA GLU A 304 18.14 2.51 -12.22
C GLU A 304 18.88 1.94 -13.45
N GLY A 305 18.11 1.58 -14.47
CA GLY A 305 18.59 0.88 -15.66
C GLY A 305 18.43 -0.64 -15.65
N ALA A 306 18.01 -1.25 -14.54
CA ALA A 306 17.56 -2.64 -14.53
C ALA A 306 16.25 -2.78 -15.33
N ASP A 307 16.16 -3.81 -16.18
CA ASP A 307 14.95 -4.14 -16.93
C ASP A 307 14.08 -5.19 -16.21
N ALA A 308 12.81 -5.29 -16.60
CA ALA A 308 11.87 -6.23 -16.02
C ALA A 308 12.31 -7.70 -16.22
N ALA A 309 12.92 -8.03 -17.35
CA ALA A 309 13.43 -9.38 -17.63
C ALA A 309 14.49 -9.82 -16.61
N THR A 310 15.43 -8.93 -16.25
CA THR A 310 16.46 -9.21 -15.24
C THR A 310 15.85 -9.33 -13.84
N ILE A 311 14.89 -8.48 -13.51
CA ILE A 311 14.15 -8.55 -12.23
C ILE A 311 13.42 -9.89 -12.11
N ASN A 312 12.70 -10.30 -13.15
CA ASN A 312 11.98 -11.58 -13.20
C ASN A 312 12.93 -12.77 -13.12
N ALA A 313 14.05 -12.74 -13.85
CA ALA A 313 15.07 -13.77 -13.78
C ALA A 313 15.69 -13.90 -12.38
N ALA A 314 15.84 -12.81 -11.64
CA ALA A 314 16.30 -12.84 -10.26
C ALA A 314 15.32 -13.60 -9.34
N VAL A 315 14.01 -13.35 -9.49
CA VAL A 315 12.98 -14.05 -8.73
C VAL A 315 12.95 -15.54 -9.10
N GLU A 316 13.03 -15.87 -10.39
CA GLU A 316 13.10 -17.26 -10.85
C GLU A 316 14.33 -18.01 -10.31
N GLN A 317 15.47 -17.31 -10.17
CA GLN A 317 16.70 -17.85 -9.60
C GLN A 317 16.67 -18.01 -8.07
N GLY A 318 15.63 -17.51 -7.40
CA GLY A 318 15.48 -17.62 -5.94
C GLY A 318 15.92 -16.38 -5.15
N LEU A 319 16.28 -15.27 -5.81
CA LEU A 319 16.62 -14.03 -5.12
C LEU A 319 15.37 -13.24 -4.71
N HIS A 320 15.44 -12.55 -3.59
CA HIS A 320 14.52 -11.49 -3.22
C HIS A 320 14.84 -10.20 -3.99
N LEU A 321 14.01 -9.16 -3.86
CA LEU A 321 14.20 -7.88 -4.54
C LEU A 321 14.40 -6.75 -3.52
N LEU A 322 15.47 -5.98 -3.68
CA LEU A 322 15.68 -4.73 -2.95
C LEU A 322 15.79 -3.59 -3.96
N PHE A 323 14.74 -2.79 -4.08
CA PHE A 323 14.74 -1.60 -4.94
C PHE A 323 15.41 -0.44 -4.21
N THR A 324 16.56 -0.01 -4.72
CA THR A 324 17.25 1.17 -4.21
C THR A 324 16.47 2.44 -4.60
N PRO A 325 16.72 3.61 -3.98
CA PRO A 325 15.95 4.81 -4.29
C PRO A 325 16.19 5.26 -5.74
N GLY A 326 15.14 5.26 -6.55
CA GLY A 326 15.15 5.63 -7.96
C GLY A 326 13.78 5.49 -8.62
N VAL A 327 13.71 5.88 -9.89
CA VAL A 327 12.51 5.73 -10.74
C VAL A 327 12.79 4.72 -11.86
N TYR A 328 11.99 3.66 -11.91
CA TYR A 328 12.21 2.46 -12.73
C TYR A 328 11.13 2.36 -13.79
N HIS A 329 11.49 2.56 -15.05
CA HIS A 329 10.60 2.25 -16.17
C HIS A 329 10.68 0.77 -16.53
N ILE A 330 9.54 0.13 -16.72
CA ILE A 330 9.43 -1.26 -17.13
C ILE A 330 8.48 -1.40 -18.31
N ASP A 331 8.88 -2.18 -19.31
CA ASP A 331 8.10 -2.47 -20.53
C ASP A 331 7.45 -3.87 -20.51
N GLU A 332 7.74 -4.65 -19.47
CA GLU A 332 7.13 -5.94 -19.17
C GLU A 332 6.75 -6.00 -17.68
N THR A 333 5.79 -6.86 -17.35
CA THR A 333 5.33 -7.05 -15.97
C THR A 333 6.39 -7.70 -15.08
N ILE A 334 6.64 -7.12 -13.91
CA ILE A 334 7.40 -7.78 -12.84
C ILE A 334 6.51 -8.88 -12.23
N THR A 335 6.93 -10.14 -12.36
CA THR A 335 6.19 -11.31 -11.88
C THR A 335 6.89 -11.89 -10.67
N ILE A 336 6.15 -11.98 -9.56
CA ILE A 336 6.61 -12.58 -8.31
C ILE A 336 5.78 -13.84 -8.04
N ASP A 337 6.27 -14.97 -8.56
CA ASP A 337 5.60 -16.28 -8.47
C ASP A 337 6.44 -17.29 -7.65
N ARG A 338 7.09 -16.80 -6.60
CA ARG A 338 7.85 -17.61 -5.65
C ARG A 338 7.41 -17.25 -4.23
N ALA A 339 6.97 -18.26 -3.49
CA ALA A 339 6.58 -18.11 -2.09
C ALA A 339 7.66 -17.40 -1.27
N ASP A 340 7.24 -16.65 -0.26
CA ASP A 340 8.08 -15.88 0.66
C ASP A 340 8.97 -14.81 0.04
N THR A 341 8.78 -14.48 -1.24
CA THR A 341 9.57 -13.42 -1.88
C THR A 341 9.29 -12.07 -1.22
N VAL A 342 10.32 -11.48 -0.62
CA VAL A 342 10.36 -10.07 -0.22
C VAL A 342 10.74 -9.19 -1.42
N ALA A 343 9.92 -8.18 -1.70
CA ALA A 343 10.22 -7.08 -2.60
C ALA A 343 10.15 -5.76 -1.81
N LEU A 344 11.31 -5.30 -1.34
CA LEU A 344 11.45 -4.12 -0.48
C LEU A 344 11.98 -2.93 -1.27
N GLY A 345 11.28 -1.80 -1.21
CA GLY A 345 11.74 -0.52 -1.73
C GLY A 345 12.35 0.37 -0.65
N LEU A 346 13.41 1.09 -1.02
CA LEU A 346 14.04 2.11 -0.21
C LEU A 346 13.80 3.49 -0.82
N GLY A 347 13.60 4.51 0.02
CA GLY A 347 13.52 5.90 -0.41
C GLY A 347 12.42 6.19 -1.43
N LEU A 348 11.26 5.53 -1.28
CA LEU A 348 10.11 5.66 -2.18
C LEU A 348 10.45 5.24 -3.62
N ALA A 349 11.18 4.12 -3.76
CA ALA A 349 11.45 3.48 -5.05
C ALA A 349 10.16 3.40 -5.89
N THR A 350 10.23 3.94 -7.11
CA THR A 350 9.05 4.18 -7.94
C THR A 350 9.10 3.34 -9.21
N ILE A 351 8.08 2.55 -9.50
CA ILE A 351 7.97 1.75 -10.73
C ILE A 351 6.94 2.39 -11.65
N ILE A 352 7.31 2.64 -12.91
CA ILE A 352 6.46 3.18 -13.96
C ILE A 352 6.29 2.11 -15.05
N PRO A 353 5.07 1.55 -15.23
CA PRO A 353 4.81 0.67 -16.36
C PRO A 353 4.66 1.48 -17.65
N ASP A 354 5.51 1.18 -18.61
CA ASP A 354 5.42 1.67 -19.98
C ASP A 354 4.43 0.81 -20.79
N ASN A 355 3.98 1.32 -21.93
CA ASN A 355 3.16 0.58 -22.91
C ASN A 355 1.84 0.00 -22.38
N GLY A 356 1.38 0.41 -21.20
CA GLY A 356 0.13 -0.05 -20.60
C GLY A 356 0.20 -1.45 -19.99
N VAL A 357 1.40 -1.92 -19.62
CA VAL A 357 1.56 -3.20 -18.92
C VAL A 357 1.13 -3.10 -17.46
N THR A 358 0.76 -4.23 -16.85
CA THR A 358 0.68 -4.31 -15.39
C THR A 358 2.08 -4.19 -14.81
N ALA A 359 2.30 -3.35 -13.80
CA ALA A 359 3.63 -3.16 -13.23
C ALA A 359 4.08 -4.39 -12.44
N ILE A 360 3.23 -4.89 -11.54
CA ILE A 360 3.53 -6.02 -10.66
C ILE A 360 2.38 -7.03 -10.69
N LYS A 361 2.72 -8.30 -10.91
CA LYS A 361 1.82 -9.44 -10.67
C LYS A 361 2.43 -10.38 -9.65
N VAL A 362 1.67 -10.70 -8.61
CA VAL A 362 2.01 -11.75 -7.64
C VAL A 362 1.24 -13.02 -8.02
N GLY A 363 1.91 -14.17 -8.01
CA GLY A 363 1.26 -15.47 -8.22
C GLY A 363 0.37 -15.89 -7.06
N ASP A 364 -0.29 -17.06 -7.19
CA ASP A 364 -1.11 -17.66 -6.13
C ASP A 364 -0.21 -18.41 -5.12
N VAL A 365 0.64 -17.67 -4.42
CA VAL A 365 1.71 -18.20 -3.57
C VAL A 365 1.72 -17.57 -2.17
N ASP A 366 2.16 -18.35 -1.18
CA ASP A 366 2.26 -17.90 0.20
C ASP A 366 3.29 -16.77 0.38
N GLY A 367 3.00 -15.87 1.30
CA GLY A 367 4.02 -15.11 2.01
C GLY A 367 4.76 -14.04 1.21
N VAL A 368 4.32 -13.65 0.02
CA VAL A 368 4.96 -12.54 -0.70
C VAL A 368 4.81 -11.25 0.09
N LYS A 369 5.88 -10.45 0.17
CA LYS A 369 5.92 -9.21 0.96
C LYS A 369 6.32 -8.06 0.04
N LEU A 370 5.34 -7.30 -0.45
CA LEU A 370 5.55 -6.06 -1.19
C LEU A 370 5.61 -4.90 -0.19
N ALA A 371 6.74 -4.20 -0.13
CA ALA A 371 6.97 -3.19 0.90
C ALA A 371 7.67 -1.94 0.39
N GLY A 372 7.15 -0.74 0.68
CA GLY A 372 7.84 0.53 0.43
C GLY A 372 8.00 0.91 -1.05
N LEU A 373 7.01 0.61 -1.89
CA LEU A 373 7.03 0.84 -3.33
C LEU A 373 5.97 1.86 -3.74
N LEU A 374 6.32 2.78 -4.63
CA LEU A 374 5.35 3.61 -5.35
C LEU A 374 5.19 3.04 -6.77
N VAL A 375 3.97 2.74 -7.21
CA VAL A 375 3.66 2.44 -8.61
C VAL A 375 3.01 3.66 -9.23
N ASP A 376 3.66 4.26 -10.22
CA ASP A 376 3.24 5.50 -10.85
C ASP A 376 2.83 5.23 -12.30
N ALA A 377 1.57 5.49 -12.62
CA ALA A 377 1.00 5.07 -13.90
C ALA A 377 1.65 5.78 -15.09
N GLY A 378 2.04 5.02 -16.12
CA GLY A 378 2.47 5.57 -17.39
C GLY A 378 1.33 6.25 -18.18
N PRO A 379 1.67 7.01 -19.24
CA PRO A 379 0.68 7.76 -20.04
C PRO A 379 -0.25 6.86 -20.87
N VAL A 380 0.19 5.63 -21.17
CA VAL A 380 -0.63 4.61 -21.83
C VAL A 380 -1.42 3.88 -20.75
N ASN A 381 -2.74 3.79 -20.92
CA ASN A 381 -3.62 3.15 -19.94
C ASN A 381 -3.22 1.69 -19.69
N SER A 382 -2.87 1.39 -18.45
CA SER A 382 -2.73 0.01 -17.97
C SER A 382 -4.09 -0.53 -17.57
N GLU A 383 -4.40 -1.80 -17.89
CA GLU A 383 -5.65 -2.40 -17.42
C GLU A 383 -5.65 -2.53 -15.88
N THR A 384 -4.56 -3.07 -15.34
CA THR A 384 -4.25 -3.12 -13.91
C THR A 384 -2.84 -2.57 -13.66
N LEU A 385 -2.56 -1.96 -12.50
CA LEU A 385 -1.18 -1.59 -12.12
C LEU A 385 -0.54 -2.66 -11.22
N ILE A 386 -1.31 -3.17 -10.24
CA ILE A 386 -0.89 -4.23 -9.33
C ILE A 386 -1.97 -5.30 -9.29
N GLU A 387 -1.57 -6.57 -9.43
CA GLU A 387 -2.45 -7.73 -9.28
C GLU A 387 -1.85 -8.71 -8.26
N VAL A 388 -2.60 -9.07 -7.23
CA VAL A 388 -2.20 -9.98 -6.15
C VAL A 388 -2.97 -11.27 -6.29
N GLY A 389 -2.31 -12.32 -6.78
CA GLY A 389 -2.96 -13.55 -7.20
C GLY A 389 -3.60 -13.40 -8.59
N PRO A 390 -3.63 -14.46 -9.40
CA PRO A 390 -4.32 -14.45 -10.69
C PRO A 390 -5.85 -14.39 -10.51
N GLU A 391 -6.57 -14.00 -11.57
CA GLU A 391 -8.03 -14.10 -11.60
C GLU A 391 -8.50 -15.53 -11.25
N ASN A 392 -9.50 -15.65 -10.37
CA ASN A 392 -9.98 -16.92 -9.82
C ASN A 392 -8.97 -17.67 -8.92
N ALA A 393 -8.01 -16.96 -8.32
CA ALA A 393 -7.27 -17.46 -7.16
C ALA A 393 -8.22 -18.03 -6.10
N SER A 394 -7.82 -19.13 -5.46
CA SER A 394 -8.66 -19.85 -4.50
C SER A 394 -7.85 -20.64 -3.46
N ALA A 395 -6.54 -20.41 -3.41
CA ALA A 395 -5.68 -20.98 -2.39
C ALA A 395 -5.87 -20.21 -1.07
N ASP A 396 -6.01 -20.95 0.03
CA ASP A 396 -5.98 -20.40 1.39
C ASP A 396 -4.53 -20.10 1.77
N HIS A 397 -4.27 -18.86 2.17
CA HIS A 397 -2.95 -18.37 2.58
C HIS A 397 -2.92 -17.95 4.05
N SER A 398 -3.95 -18.29 4.82
CA SER A 398 -4.18 -17.85 6.21
C SER A 398 -2.97 -18.00 7.15
N ALA A 399 -2.16 -19.05 6.97
CA ALA A 399 -0.95 -19.31 7.76
C ALA A 399 0.19 -18.34 7.43
N ASN A 400 0.36 -17.98 6.16
CA ASN A 400 1.43 -17.12 5.66
C ASN A 400 0.91 -16.25 4.50
N PRO A 401 0.08 -15.24 4.79
CA PRO A 401 -0.57 -14.47 3.75
C PRO A 401 0.43 -13.60 2.99
N THR A 402 0.11 -13.26 1.75
CA THR A 402 0.79 -12.18 1.02
C THR A 402 0.42 -10.82 1.63
N SER A 403 1.35 -9.86 1.66
CA SER A 403 1.10 -8.52 2.21
C SER A 403 1.62 -7.38 1.36
N LEU A 404 0.86 -6.28 1.34
CA LEU A 404 1.20 -5.00 0.74
C LEU A 404 1.36 -3.98 1.86
N GLN A 405 2.55 -3.39 2.02
CA GLN A 405 2.86 -2.50 3.14
C GLN A 405 3.61 -1.26 2.69
N ASP A 406 3.04 -0.08 2.91
CA ASP A 406 3.60 1.15 2.33
C ASP A 406 3.75 1.02 0.80
N VAL A 407 2.78 0.35 0.17
CA VAL A 407 2.65 0.28 -1.28
C VAL A 407 1.70 1.39 -1.69
N PHE A 408 2.16 2.28 -2.55
CA PHE A 408 1.43 3.46 -2.98
C PHE A 408 1.19 3.39 -4.47
N VAL A 409 0.09 3.99 -4.94
CA VAL A 409 -0.20 4.13 -6.35
C VAL A 409 -0.50 5.59 -6.67
N ARG A 410 0.09 6.09 -7.76
CA ARG A 410 -0.21 7.40 -8.32
C ARG A 410 -0.68 7.28 -9.77
N ILE A 411 -1.71 8.06 -10.13
CA ILE A 411 -2.21 8.17 -11.50
C ILE A 411 -2.29 9.65 -11.89
N GLY A 412 -1.24 10.13 -12.58
CA GLY A 412 -1.09 11.53 -12.97
C GLY A 412 -0.29 12.37 -11.97
N GLY A 413 -0.27 13.69 -12.16
CA GLY A 413 0.40 14.65 -11.27
C GLY A 413 1.85 14.96 -11.70
N ALA A 414 2.60 13.95 -12.13
CA ALA A 414 3.95 14.08 -12.72
C ALA A 414 3.92 13.99 -14.26
N GLY A 415 2.82 14.45 -14.88
CA GLY A 415 2.46 14.17 -16.27
C GLY A 415 1.19 13.31 -16.34
N PRO A 416 0.66 13.02 -17.54
CA PRO A 416 -0.53 12.18 -17.68
C PRO A 416 -0.18 10.72 -17.33
N GLY A 417 -1.01 10.10 -16.50
CA GLY A 417 -0.95 8.67 -16.19
C GLY A 417 -2.36 8.09 -16.22
N LYS A 418 -2.53 6.84 -16.66
CA LYS A 418 -3.85 6.20 -16.71
C LYS A 418 -3.81 4.73 -16.30
N ALA A 419 -4.84 4.31 -15.58
CA ALA A 419 -5.11 2.90 -15.31
C ALA A 419 -6.61 2.66 -15.24
N THR A 420 -7.08 1.49 -15.65
CA THR A 420 -8.51 1.15 -15.51
C THR A 420 -8.84 0.76 -14.08
N THR A 421 -8.07 -0.18 -13.51
CA THR A 421 -8.10 -0.52 -12.08
C THR A 421 -6.70 -0.43 -11.51
N SER A 422 -6.50 0.23 -10.37
CA SER A 422 -5.15 0.38 -9.84
C SER A 422 -4.64 -0.91 -9.18
N ILE A 423 -5.36 -1.43 -8.20
CA ILE A 423 -4.99 -2.66 -7.47
C ILE A 423 -6.12 -3.67 -7.56
N VAL A 424 -5.79 -4.91 -7.94
CA VAL A 424 -6.69 -6.06 -7.85
C VAL A 424 -6.11 -7.07 -6.86
N VAL A 425 -6.89 -7.46 -5.87
CA VAL A 425 -6.51 -8.48 -4.87
C VAL A 425 -7.40 -9.70 -5.05
N ASN A 426 -6.85 -10.73 -5.69
CA ASN A 426 -7.53 -11.99 -5.92
C ASN A 426 -7.19 -13.04 -4.86
N SER A 427 -5.95 -13.06 -4.35
CA SER A 427 -5.54 -14.04 -3.34
C SER A 427 -6.25 -13.83 -2.01
N ASP A 428 -6.77 -14.92 -1.45
CA ASP A 428 -7.37 -14.97 -0.13
C ASP A 428 -6.35 -14.59 0.96
N ASP A 429 -6.85 -14.15 2.11
CA ASP A 429 -6.08 -13.80 3.32
C ASP A 429 -5.08 -12.62 3.17
N THR A 430 -5.00 -12.00 2.00
CA THR A 430 -4.07 -10.90 1.72
C THR A 430 -4.19 -9.80 2.79
N ILE A 431 -3.04 -9.31 3.28
CA ILE A 431 -2.99 -8.17 4.21
C ILE A 431 -2.59 -6.90 3.45
N ILE A 432 -3.46 -5.90 3.43
CA ILE A 432 -3.17 -4.56 2.94
C ILE A 432 -2.95 -3.66 4.15
N ASP A 433 -1.69 -3.38 4.50
CA ASP A 433 -1.34 -2.64 5.72
C ASP A 433 -0.62 -1.33 5.38
N HIS A 434 -1.39 -0.25 5.32
CA HIS A 434 -1.04 1.05 4.75
C HIS A 434 -0.84 1.03 3.23
N THR A 435 -1.87 1.51 2.52
CA THR A 435 -1.78 1.85 1.10
C THR A 435 -2.40 3.22 0.87
N TRP A 436 -1.87 3.95 -0.09
CA TRP A 436 -2.50 5.13 -0.65
C TRP A 436 -2.58 4.97 -2.16
N VAL A 437 -3.81 4.89 -2.66
CA VAL A 437 -4.07 4.72 -4.09
C VAL A 437 -4.75 5.99 -4.57
N TRP A 438 -4.01 6.82 -5.31
CA TRP A 438 -4.37 8.21 -5.57
C TRP A 438 -4.42 8.53 -7.06
N ARG A 439 -5.62 8.81 -7.55
CA ARG A 439 -5.78 9.50 -8.84
C ARG A 439 -5.51 10.99 -8.61
N ALA A 440 -4.55 11.56 -9.32
CA ALA A 440 -4.10 12.92 -9.04
C ALA A 440 -5.21 13.98 -9.17
N ASP A 441 -5.33 14.84 -8.15
CA ASP A 441 -6.21 16.03 -8.13
C ASP A 441 -5.45 17.35 -8.38
N HIS A 442 -4.12 17.29 -8.47
CA HIS A 442 -3.25 18.44 -8.78
C HIS A 442 -1.94 17.99 -9.44
N GLY A 443 -1.09 18.97 -9.80
CA GLY A 443 0.15 18.76 -10.56
C GLY A 443 -0.06 18.92 -12.07
N GLU A 444 0.81 18.32 -12.87
CA GLU A 444 0.65 18.25 -14.33
C GLU A 444 -0.12 16.98 -14.74
N GLY A 445 -0.90 17.06 -15.83
CA GLY A 445 -1.55 15.89 -16.41
C GLY A 445 -2.76 15.33 -15.65
N TRP A 446 -3.37 16.09 -14.74
CA TRP A 446 -4.64 15.71 -14.10
C TRP A 446 -5.86 16.29 -14.84
N GLY A 447 -7.03 15.72 -14.58
CA GLY A 447 -8.32 16.12 -15.13
C GLY A 447 -9.16 14.91 -15.56
N TRP A 448 -10.48 15.08 -15.65
CA TRP A 448 -11.46 13.99 -15.78
C TRP A 448 -11.07 12.90 -16.78
N GLU A 449 -10.61 13.29 -17.98
CA GLU A 449 -10.12 12.38 -19.02
C GLU A 449 -8.59 12.28 -19.10
N THR A 450 -7.85 13.26 -18.58
CA THR A 450 -6.39 13.36 -18.73
C THR A 450 -5.67 12.27 -17.95
N ASN A 451 -6.07 12.05 -16.69
CA ASN A 451 -5.59 10.97 -15.84
C ASN A 451 -6.73 10.05 -15.40
N ARG A 452 -7.65 9.77 -16.33
CA ARG A 452 -8.80 8.92 -16.03
C ARG A 452 -8.36 7.59 -15.40
N ALA A 453 -8.93 7.30 -14.24
CA ALA A 453 -8.86 6.02 -13.59
C ALA A 453 -10.21 5.69 -12.97
N ASP A 454 -10.85 4.64 -13.49
CA ASP A 454 -12.22 4.33 -13.12
C ASP A 454 -12.29 3.67 -11.74
N TYR A 455 -11.36 2.77 -11.41
CA TYR A 455 -11.41 1.96 -10.18
C TYR A 455 -10.10 2.00 -9.39
N GLY A 456 -10.18 2.19 -8.08
CA GLY A 456 -9.00 2.19 -7.22
C GLY A 456 -8.57 0.79 -6.83
N VAL A 457 -9.25 0.22 -5.84
CA VAL A 457 -8.96 -1.11 -5.31
C VAL A 457 -10.14 -2.04 -5.55
N ARG A 458 -9.89 -3.20 -6.15
CA ARG A 458 -10.87 -4.29 -6.27
C ARG A 458 -10.39 -5.49 -5.46
N VAL A 459 -11.19 -5.91 -4.49
CA VAL A 459 -10.90 -7.08 -3.64
C VAL A 459 -11.83 -8.22 -4.02
N ASN A 460 -11.29 -9.25 -4.65
CA ASN A 460 -12.01 -10.47 -5.02
C ASN A 460 -11.75 -11.61 -4.04
N GLY A 461 -10.56 -11.65 -3.42
CA GLY A 461 -10.19 -12.70 -2.46
C GLY A 461 -10.98 -12.62 -1.16
N ASP A 462 -11.22 -13.80 -0.58
CA ASP A 462 -11.84 -13.98 0.72
C ASP A 462 -10.87 -13.66 1.87
N ASP A 463 -11.39 -13.34 3.06
CA ASP A 463 -10.63 -13.12 4.30
C ASP A 463 -9.55 -12.03 4.27
N VAL A 464 -9.53 -11.21 3.20
CA VAL A 464 -8.63 -10.06 3.03
C VAL A 464 -8.83 -9.05 4.17
N LEU A 465 -7.72 -8.54 4.70
CA LEU A 465 -7.69 -7.53 5.75
C LEU A 465 -6.98 -6.27 5.27
N ALA A 466 -7.69 -5.15 5.27
CA ALA A 466 -7.13 -3.82 5.07
C ALA A 466 -7.00 -3.05 6.39
N THR A 467 -5.81 -2.55 6.71
CA THR A 467 -5.52 -1.73 7.89
C THR A 467 -4.84 -0.43 7.47
N GLY A 468 -5.55 0.70 7.59
CA GLY A 468 -5.05 1.99 7.10
C GLY A 468 -5.18 2.12 5.58
N LEU A 469 -6.41 2.03 5.05
CA LEU A 469 -6.70 2.10 3.62
C LEU A 469 -7.02 3.55 3.20
N PHE A 470 -6.24 4.12 2.29
CA PHE A 470 -6.46 5.45 1.72
C PHE A 470 -6.65 5.32 0.20
N VAL A 471 -7.79 5.74 -0.35
CA VAL A 471 -8.07 5.62 -1.79
C VAL A 471 -8.88 6.82 -2.27
N GLU A 472 -8.41 7.53 -3.29
CA GLU A 472 -8.94 8.86 -3.61
C GLU A 472 -9.09 9.16 -5.10
N HIS A 473 -10.13 9.95 -5.38
CA HIS A 473 -10.44 10.68 -6.61
C HIS A 473 -10.73 9.86 -7.86
N PHE A 474 -11.06 8.57 -7.73
CA PHE A 474 -11.39 7.73 -8.89
C PHE A 474 -12.68 8.20 -9.58
N ASN A 475 -12.74 8.03 -10.90
CA ASN A 475 -13.90 8.44 -11.69
C ASN A 475 -15.16 7.64 -11.33
N LYS A 476 -15.02 6.41 -10.82
CA LYS A 476 -16.12 5.56 -10.37
C LYS A 476 -15.93 5.12 -8.91
N TYR A 477 -15.87 3.80 -8.66
CA TYR A 477 -15.72 3.25 -7.32
C TYR A 477 -14.25 3.31 -6.91
N ASP A 478 -13.97 4.00 -5.81
CA ASP A 478 -12.62 4.03 -5.25
C ASP A 478 -12.27 2.63 -4.71
N VAL A 479 -13.19 1.97 -4.00
CA VAL A 479 -13.06 0.58 -3.54
C VAL A 479 -14.29 -0.26 -3.92
N GLU A 480 -14.04 -1.45 -4.47
CA GLU A 480 -15.03 -2.50 -4.66
C GLU A 480 -14.59 -3.78 -3.94
N TRP A 481 -15.52 -4.40 -3.22
CA TRP A 481 -15.29 -5.61 -2.44
C TRP A 481 -16.27 -6.70 -2.84
N TYR A 482 -15.74 -7.79 -3.37
CA TYR A 482 -16.47 -8.96 -3.87
C TYR A 482 -16.22 -10.22 -3.03
N GLY A 483 -15.07 -10.32 -2.35
CA GLY A 483 -14.71 -11.47 -1.50
C GLY A 483 -15.44 -11.49 -0.15
N GLU A 484 -15.64 -12.69 0.39
CA GLU A 484 -16.29 -12.93 1.67
C GLU A 484 -15.37 -12.66 2.86
N ARG A 485 -15.96 -12.36 4.03
CA ARG A 485 -15.27 -12.18 5.32
C ARG A 485 -14.19 -11.09 5.31
N GLY A 486 -14.27 -10.18 4.33
CA GLY A 486 -13.39 -9.03 4.22
C GLY A 486 -13.51 -8.09 5.40
N ARG A 487 -12.37 -7.51 5.83
CA ARG A 487 -12.31 -6.57 6.95
C ARG A 487 -11.52 -5.32 6.59
N THR A 488 -12.04 -4.15 6.96
CA THR A 488 -11.32 -2.88 6.83
C THR A 488 -11.29 -2.13 8.17
N ILE A 489 -10.10 -1.89 8.72
CA ILE A 489 -9.91 -1.05 9.90
C ILE A 489 -9.22 0.23 9.43
N PHE A 490 -9.94 1.34 9.57
CA PHE A 490 -9.64 2.64 8.99
C PHE A 490 -9.76 2.69 7.46
N PHE A 491 -10.61 3.59 6.98
CA PHE A 491 -10.67 4.00 5.58
C PHE A 491 -10.78 5.51 5.46
N GLN A 492 -10.02 6.08 4.52
CA GLN A 492 -10.14 7.48 4.13
C GLN A 492 -10.27 7.57 2.61
N ASN A 493 -11.19 8.42 2.18
CA ASN A 493 -11.44 8.72 0.79
C ASN A 493 -11.80 10.19 0.58
N GLU A 494 -11.42 10.70 -0.57
CA GLU A 494 -12.00 11.87 -1.19
C GLU A 494 -12.53 11.52 -2.59
N LYS A 495 -13.73 11.96 -2.95
CA LYS A 495 -14.27 11.79 -4.31
C LYS A 495 -13.51 12.63 -5.33
N ALA A 496 -13.68 12.31 -6.61
CA ALA A 496 -13.09 13.07 -7.72
C ALA A 496 -13.63 14.52 -7.73
N TYR A 497 -12.73 15.49 -7.63
CA TYR A 497 -13.11 16.91 -7.60
C TYR A 497 -13.61 17.43 -8.96
N ASP A 498 -13.19 16.74 -10.02
CA ASP A 498 -13.23 17.20 -11.40
C ASP A 498 -14.30 16.56 -12.26
N ALA A 499 -15.31 15.93 -11.63
CA ALA A 499 -16.52 15.53 -12.33
C ALA A 499 -17.15 16.76 -13.01
N PRO A 500 -17.35 16.73 -14.35
CA PRO A 500 -17.77 17.93 -15.08
C PRO A 500 -19.25 18.28 -14.88
N ASN A 501 -20.05 17.33 -14.40
CA ASN A 501 -21.48 17.45 -14.09
C ASN A 501 -22.00 16.15 -13.45
N GLN A 502 -23.26 16.17 -13.00
CA GLN A 502 -23.94 14.99 -12.43
C GLN A 502 -24.02 13.79 -13.39
N GLU A 503 -24.22 14.02 -14.70
CA GLU A 503 -24.39 12.95 -15.70
C GLU A 503 -23.11 12.11 -15.83
N ALA A 504 -21.93 12.76 -15.73
CA ALA A 504 -20.64 12.08 -15.83
C ALA A 504 -20.40 11.04 -14.74
N ILE A 505 -21.05 11.19 -13.57
CA ILE A 505 -20.95 10.26 -12.44
C ILE A 505 -22.22 9.45 -12.23
N GLN A 506 -23.23 9.58 -13.10
CA GLN A 506 -24.48 8.86 -12.94
C GLN A 506 -24.21 7.34 -13.00
N ASN A 507 -24.68 6.62 -11.99
CA ASN A 507 -24.50 5.19 -11.87
C ASN A 507 -25.86 4.49 -11.87
N SER A 508 -26.39 4.24 -13.08
CA SER A 508 -27.77 3.79 -13.26
C SER A 508 -28.76 4.77 -12.59
N ASP A 509 -29.53 4.34 -11.61
CA ASP A 509 -30.42 5.17 -10.80
C ASP A 509 -29.73 5.85 -9.61
N THR A 510 -28.52 5.41 -9.23
CA THR A 510 -27.73 6.00 -8.15
C THR A 510 -26.97 7.25 -8.61
N LYS A 511 -27.00 8.32 -7.82
CA LYS A 511 -26.21 9.55 -8.10
C LYS A 511 -24.77 9.37 -7.62
N GLY A 512 -23.84 9.19 -8.55
CA GLY A 512 -22.45 8.96 -8.20
C GLY A 512 -22.12 7.49 -7.90
N TYR A 513 -20.83 7.22 -7.80
CA TYR A 513 -20.30 5.92 -7.40
C TYR A 513 -19.83 6.02 -5.95
N ALA A 514 -20.19 5.06 -5.10
CA ALA A 514 -19.74 5.01 -3.72
C ALA A 514 -18.20 5.06 -3.64
N ALA A 515 -17.66 5.62 -2.57
CA ALA A 515 -16.24 5.48 -2.26
C ALA A 515 -15.88 4.04 -1.93
N TYR A 516 -16.77 3.34 -1.22
CA TYR A 516 -16.56 1.95 -0.83
C TYR A 516 -17.84 1.16 -1.06
N ARG A 517 -17.76 0.18 -1.97
CA ARG A 517 -18.87 -0.71 -2.32
C ARG A 517 -18.55 -2.14 -1.91
N VAL A 518 -19.42 -2.74 -1.12
CA VAL A 518 -19.50 -4.19 -0.94
C VAL A 518 -20.55 -4.72 -1.91
N ASP A 519 -20.22 -5.73 -2.70
CA ASP A 519 -21.16 -6.33 -3.66
C ASP A 519 -22.37 -6.97 -2.95
N ASP A 520 -23.54 -6.92 -3.59
CA ASP A 520 -24.79 -7.40 -3.01
C ASP A 520 -24.77 -8.93 -2.76
N SER A 521 -23.88 -9.68 -3.43
CA SER A 521 -23.71 -11.11 -3.19
C SER A 521 -23.03 -11.43 -1.86
N VAL A 522 -22.20 -10.53 -1.32
CA VAL A 522 -21.39 -10.79 -0.11
C VAL A 522 -22.28 -11.03 1.10
N GLU A 523 -21.99 -12.07 1.88
CA GLU A 523 -22.73 -12.43 3.10
C GLU A 523 -22.03 -11.96 4.38
N GLN A 524 -20.69 -11.86 4.36
CA GLN A 524 -19.88 -11.45 5.50
C GLN A 524 -18.88 -10.34 5.13
N HIS A 525 -18.93 -9.22 5.83
CA HIS A 525 -17.99 -8.11 5.68
C HIS A 525 -18.00 -7.24 6.94
N GLU A 526 -16.88 -6.64 7.33
CA GLU A 526 -16.88 -5.72 8.48
C GLU A 526 -15.91 -4.53 8.34
N GLY A 527 -16.40 -3.32 8.59
CA GLY A 527 -15.60 -2.09 8.50
C GLY A 527 -15.65 -1.22 9.76
N TRP A 528 -14.54 -0.56 10.10
CA TRP A 528 -14.42 0.32 11.28
C TRP A 528 -13.73 1.63 10.93
N GLY A 529 -14.32 2.76 11.34
CA GLY A 529 -13.70 4.08 11.26
C GLY A 529 -13.44 4.50 9.81
N MET A 530 -14.50 4.74 9.05
CA MET A 530 -14.40 4.94 7.60
C MET A 530 -14.99 6.29 7.18
N GLY A 531 -14.24 7.07 6.41
CA GLY A 531 -14.66 8.39 5.95
C GLY A 531 -14.58 8.57 4.45
N SER A 532 -15.55 9.29 3.87
CA SER A 532 -15.54 9.73 2.48
C SER A 532 -15.89 11.20 2.36
N TYR A 533 -15.04 11.99 1.71
CA TYR A 533 -15.17 13.45 1.61
C TYR A 533 -15.48 13.86 0.17
N CYS A 534 -16.16 14.98 -0.05
CA CYS A 534 -16.36 15.53 -1.38
C CYS A 534 -15.95 17.00 -1.46
N TYR A 535 -15.35 17.34 -2.59
CA TYR A 535 -14.93 18.70 -2.94
C TYR A 535 -15.10 18.89 -4.45
N TYR A 536 -16.33 18.78 -4.95
CA TYR A 536 -16.67 18.97 -6.36
C TYR A 536 -16.52 20.45 -6.76
N ASN A 537 -15.30 20.97 -6.76
CA ASN A 537 -15.00 22.37 -7.03
C ASN A 537 -15.23 22.75 -8.49
N VAL A 538 -15.19 21.78 -9.42
CA VAL A 538 -15.49 21.99 -10.84
C VAL A 538 -16.98 22.19 -11.08
N ASP A 539 -17.83 21.36 -10.46
CA ASP A 539 -19.29 21.56 -10.42
C ASP A 539 -19.84 21.34 -8.99
N PRO A 540 -19.92 22.41 -8.18
CA PRO A 540 -20.40 22.34 -6.80
C PRO A 540 -21.87 21.95 -6.67
N THR A 541 -22.62 21.83 -7.76
CA THR A 541 -24.04 21.42 -7.74
C THR A 541 -24.21 19.89 -7.69
N ILE A 542 -23.12 19.14 -7.87
CA ILE A 542 -23.12 17.69 -7.85
C ILE A 542 -23.58 17.16 -6.50
N ILE A 543 -24.43 16.14 -6.58
CA ILE A 543 -24.91 15.36 -5.45
C ILE A 543 -24.33 13.95 -5.56
N GLN A 544 -23.68 13.52 -4.49
CA GLN A 544 -23.23 12.14 -4.28
C GLN A 544 -24.26 11.45 -3.39
N GLU A 545 -24.83 10.33 -3.81
CA GLU A 545 -25.92 9.71 -3.06
C GLU A 545 -25.45 9.20 -1.70
N HIS A 546 -24.32 8.52 -1.67
CA HIS A 546 -23.71 7.97 -0.47
C HIS A 546 -22.19 7.84 -0.60
N GLY A 547 -21.49 7.85 0.53
CA GLY A 547 -20.09 7.47 0.59
C GLY A 547 -19.91 5.95 0.52
N PHE A 548 -20.83 5.20 1.10
CA PHE A 548 -20.73 3.75 1.24
C PHE A 548 -21.95 3.04 0.62
N LYS A 549 -21.73 1.87 0.01
CA LYS A 549 -22.79 1.00 -0.51
C LYS A 549 -22.56 -0.44 -0.07
N ALA A 550 -23.55 -1.09 0.50
CA ALA A 550 -23.41 -2.48 0.96
C ALA A 550 -24.78 -3.20 1.06
N PRO A 551 -24.82 -4.54 0.99
CA PRO A 551 -26.05 -5.27 1.25
C PRO A 551 -26.48 -5.17 2.72
N VAL A 552 -27.78 -5.10 2.95
CA VAL A 552 -28.38 -5.10 4.31
C VAL A 552 -28.55 -6.56 4.75
N LYS A 553 -27.48 -7.13 5.32
CA LYS A 553 -27.44 -8.52 5.79
C LYS A 553 -26.83 -8.60 7.19
N PRO A 554 -27.22 -9.59 8.03
CA PRO A 554 -26.70 -9.71 9.40
C PRO A 554 -25.17 -9.82 9.51
N GLY A 555 -24.50 -10.36 8.48
CA GLY A 555 -23.04 -10.56 8.46
C GLY A 555 -22.24 -9.42 7.83
N VAL A 556 -22.88 -8.42 7.23
CA VAL A 556 -22.22 -7.28 6.58
C VAL A 556 -22.41 -6.07 7.46
N LYS A 557 -21.38 -5.65 8.22
CA LYS A 557 -21.48 -4.64 9.27
C LYS A 557 -20.49 -3.48 9.09
N PHE A 558 -20.85 -2.30 9.56
CA PHE A 558 -19.95 -1.16 9.63
C PHE A 558 -20.09 -0.42 10.96
N HIS A 559 -18.99 0.20 11.38
CA HIS A 559 -18.88 0.97 12.61
C HIS A 559 -18.19 2.29 12.34
N SER A 560 -18.73 3.39 12.88
CA SER A 560 -18.13 4.73 12.77
C SER A 560 -17.94 5.20 11.33
N LEU A 561 -19.02 5.27 10.56
CA LEU A 561 -19.00 5.82 9.19
C LEU A 561 -19.22 7.34 9.22
N ILE A 562 -18.48 8.05 8.37
CA ILE A 562 -18.67 9.49 8.15
C ILE A 562 -18.66 9.86 6.66
N VAL A 563 -19.45 10.88 6.29
CA VAL A 563 -19.27 11.61 5.04
C VAL A 563 -19.17 13.11 5.30
N VAL A 564 -18.37 13.82 4.50
CA VAL A 564 -18.09 15.25 4.70
C VAL A 564 -18.10 16.00 3.37
N SER A 565 -18.81 17.13 3.29
CA SER A 565 -18.66 18.09 2.18
C SER A 565 -17.67 19.18 2.59
N LEU A 566 -16.59 19.34 1.82
CA LEU A 566 -15.55 20.32 2.08
C LEU A 566 -15.98 21.69 1.54
N GLY A 567 -16.32 22.61 2.44
CA GLY A 567 -16.73 23.97 2.08
C GLY A 567 -18.03 24.05 1.25
N GLY A 568 -18.85 22.99 1.24
CA GLY A 568 -20.11 22.95 0.47
C GLY A 568 -19.94 22.71 -1.03
N ASN A 569 -18.78 22.21 -1.48
CA ASN A 569 -18.53 21.91 -2.90
C ASN A 569 -19.08 20.52 -3.24
N GLY A 570 -20.35 20.50 -3.64
CA GLY A 570 -21.17 19.29 -3.71
C GLY A 570 -21.64 18.82 -2.33
N GLN A 571 -22.56 17.85 -2.31
CA GLN A 571 -23.15 17.33 -1.06
C GLN A 571 -23.40 15.83 -1.15
N TYR A 572 -23.38 15.16 0.01
CA TYR A 572 -23.88 13.80 0.17
C TYR A 572 -25.38 13.80 0.50
N GLU A 573 -26.16 12.89 -0.09
CA GLU A 573 -27.56 12.66 0.32
C GLU A 573 -27.65 11.78 1.57
N HIS A 574 -26.76 10.79 1.68
CA HIS A 574 -26.70 9.80 2.76
C HIS A 574 -25.25 9.43 3.10
N VAL A 575 -25.07 8.75 4.23
CA VAL A 575 -23.76 8.20 4.61
C VAL A 575 -23.54 6.88 3.88
N ILE A 576 -24.46 5.92 4.07
CA ILE A 576 -24.41 4.56 3.51
C ILE A 576 -25.77 4.18 2.95
N ASN A 577 -25.83 3.68 1.71
CA ASN A 577 -27.09 3.39 1.02
C ASN A 577 -28.07 4.59 1.10
N ASP A 578 -29.19 4.41 1.80
CA ASP A 578 -30.24 5.39 2.10
C ASP A 578 -30.27 5.80 3.60
N VAL A 579 -29.21 5.48 4.35
CA VAL A 579 -29.07 5.70 5.80
C VAL A 579 -28.06 6.80 6.10
N GLY A 580 -28.38 7.62 7.10
CA GLY A 580 -27.60 8.78 7.51
C GLY A 580 -28.12 10.07 6.88
N SER A 581 -27.97 11.18 7.61
CA SER A 581 -28.42 12.50 7.14
C SER A 581 -27.58 12.98 5.96
N PRO A 582 -28.12 13.85 5.09
CA PRO A 582 -27.31 14.52 4.09
C PRO A 582 -26.30 15.47 4.75
N THR A 583 -25.20 15.75 4.05
CA THR A 583 -24.38 16.93 4.37
C THR A 583 -25.11 18.19 3.89
N SER A 584 -24.82 19.34 4.51
CA SER A 584 -25.43 20.61 4.08
C SER A 584 -24.59 21.81 4.49
N GLY A 585 -24.81 22.94 3.81
CA GLY A 585 -24.11 24.19 4.08
C GLY A 585 -22.62 24.14 3.70
N THR A 586 -21.85 25.10 4.24
CA THR A 586 -20.43 25.30 3.93
C THR A 586 -19.50 25.06 5.13
N GLU A 587 -20.07 24.75 6.30
CA GLU A 587 -19.33 24.65 7.57
C GLU A 587 -18.51 23.36 7.73
N THR A 588 -18.49 22.47 6.72
CA THR A 588 -17.71 21.22 6.72
C THR A 588 -18.00 20.33 7.94
N VAL A 589 -19.28 20.10 8.21
CA VAL A 589 -19.75 19.28 9.33
C VAL A 589 -19.96 17.83 8.86
N PRO A 590 -19.34 16.83 9.51
CA PRO A 590 -19.56 15.43 9.17
C PRO A 590 -21.01 14.98 9.40
N SER A 591 -21.54 14.22 8.44
CA SER A 591 -22.70 13.35 8.69
C SER A 591 -22.22 11.95 9.07
N GLN A 592 -22.89 11.32 10.02
CA GLN A 592 -22.36 10.14 10.71
C GLN A 592 -23.38 9.00 10.81
N VAL A 593 -22.91 7.77 10.72
CA VAL A 593 -23.65 6.54 11.08
C VAL A 593 -22.76 5.72 12.01
N VAL A 594 -23.23 5.51 13.25
CA VAL A 594 -22.43 4.81 14.27
C VAL A 594 -22.32 3.31 13.98
N ASN A 595 -23.41 2.67 13.54
CA ASN A 595 -23.45 1.25 13.20
C ASN A 595 -24.34 1.01 11.97
N PHE A 596 -24.04 -0.04 11.20
CA PHE A 596 -24.84 -0.53 10.08
C PHE A 596 -24.66 -2.06 9.93
N PRO A 597 -25.65 -2.79 9.38
CA PRO A 597 -27.04 -2.39 9.29
C PRO A 597 -27.67 -2.29 10.68
#